data_AF-A0A661VEI6-F1
#
_entry.id   AF-A0A661VEI6-F1
#
_cell.length_a   1.000
_cell.length_b   1.000
_cell.length_c   1.000
_cell.angle_alpha   90.00
_cell.angle_beta   90.00
_cell.angle_gamma   90.00
#
_symmetry.space_group_name_H-M   'P 1'
#
loop_
_entity.id
_entity.type
_entity.pdbx_description
1 polymer ?
#
loop_
_entity_poly.entity_id
_entity_poly.type
_entity_poly.pdbx_seq_one_letter_code
_entity_poly.pdbx_strand_id
1 'polypeptide(L)'
;MSAIKNCPNCGSQNEDNATFCAQCGTSIKNDETASPMAPPSRYEDIHSGGKKRAIDHHRIGFNVAMEQPMVFLPPIISGVLGFLVSYTLTNINVGALLFTIIGTTSLIFSFILNFASTDMSRDAYYKQPLDLGQSIEYIVGRFFTFVIAAVFGGLLSITVILMPVVLFMFVIMVLDETDIMDAFEKAINVLRAELSDVLVLIVVSIVASLVIGYVPLFSSLLNSIVNVILGIAFIDIYVTHKNR
;
A
#
# COMPACT_ATOMS: atom_id res chain seq x y z
N MET A 1 -31.19 -12.93 -21.32
CA MET A 1 -29.97 -12.59 -22.07
C MET A 1 -29.10 -11.84 -21.09
N SER A 2 -28.01 -12.42 -20.62
CA SER A 2 -27.06 -11.73 -19.74
C SER A 2 -26.42 -10.60 -20.54
N ALA A 3 -26.40 -9.38 -20.00
CA ALA A 3 -25.65 -8.30 -20.63
C ALA A 3 -24.15 -8.64 -20.61
N ILE A 4 -23.43 -8.16 -21.62
CA ILE A 4 -22.00 -8.43 -21.82
C ILE A 4 -21.31 -7.08 -21.79
N LYS A 5 -20.26 -6.97 -20.99
CA LYS A 5 -19.44 -5.76 -20.90
C LYS A 5 -18.03 -6.03 -21.39
N ASN A 6 -17.49 -5.05 -22.11
CA ASN A 6 -16.12 -5.14 -22.64
C ASN A 6 -15.14 -4.58 -21.63
N CYS A 7 -14.03 -5.28 -21.41
CA CYS A 7 -12.97 -4.82 -20.54
C CYS A 7 -12.29 -3.58 -21.15
N PRO A 8 -12.15 -2.48 -20.41
CA PRO A 8 -11.53 -1.25 -20.92
C PRO A 8 -10.01 -1.38 -21.18
N ASN A 9 -9.36 -2.40 -20.60
CA ASN A 9 -7.92 -2.60 -20.75
C ASN A 9 -7.57 -3.55 -21.90
N CYS A 10 -8.20 -4.74 -21.97
CA CYS A 10 -7.84 -5.75 -22.97
C CYS A 10 -8.92 -5.99 -24.04
N GLY A 11 -10.10 -5.38 -23.94
CA GLY A 11 -11.20 -5.52 -24.90
C GLY A 11 -11.97 -6.85 -24.83
N SER A 12 -11.65 -7.74 -23.90
CA SER A 12 -12.37 -9.02 -23.75
C SER A 12 -13.82 -8.83 -23.26
N GLN A 13 -14.71 -9.73 -23.68
CA GLN A 13 -16.10 -9.78 -23.25
C GLN A 13 -16.21 -10.49 -21.89
N ASN A 14 -16.88 -9.86 -20.93
CA ASN A 14 -17.11 -10.39 -19.59
C ASN A 14 -18.60 -10.32 -19.24
N GLU A 15 -19.05 -11.17 -18.31
CA GLU A 15 -20.42 -11.16 -17.82
C GLU A 15 -20.75 -9.81 -17.15
N ASP A 16 -22.01 -9.36 -17.21
CA ASP A 16 -22.42 -8.05 -16.70
C ASP A 16 -22.03 -7.81 -15.24
N ASN A 17 -22.16 -8.85 -14.41
CA ASN A 17 -21.83 -8.83 -12.99
C ASN A 17 -20.34 -9.12 -12.70
N ALA A 18 -19.49 -9.28 -13.71
CA ALA A 18 -18.08 -9.62 -13.51
C ALA A 18 -17.31 -8.44 -12.90
N THR A 19 -16.96 -8.52 -11.62
CA THR A 19 -16.20 -7.47 -10.90
C THR A 19 -14.79 -7.26 -11.45
N PHE A 20 -14.21 -8.32 -12.01
CA PHE A 20 -12.88 -8.33 -12.63
C PHE A 20 -12.91 -9.03 -13.97
N CYS A 21 -12.02 -8.61 -14.87
CA CYS A 21 -11.85 -9.22 -16.17
C CYS A 21 -11.23 -10.61 -16.06
N ALA A 22 -11.90 -11.64 -16.60
CA ALA A 22 -11.42 -13.02 -16.57
C ALA A 22 -10.17 -13.25 -17.44
N GLN A 23 -9.81 -12.30 -18.31
CA GLN A 23 -8.65 -12.42 -19.20
C GLN A 23 -7.42 -11.63 -18.73
N CYS A 24 -7.60 -10.45 -18.13
CA CYS A 24 -6.47 -9.59 -17.75
C CYS A 24 -6.51 -9.12 -16.29
N GLY A 25 -7.54 -9.49 -15.51
CA GLY A 25 -7.65 -9.12 -14.09
C GLY A 25 -8.04 -7.66 -13.82
N THR A 26 -8.20 -6.82 -14.85
CA THR A 26 -8.64 -5.42 -14.69
C THR A 26 -10.04 -5.35 -14.07
N SER A 27 -10.24 -4.49 -13.06
CA SER A 27 -11.55 -4.26 -12.46
C SER A 27 -12.52 -3.69 -13.49
N ILE A 28 -13.71 -4.28 -13.58
CA ILE A 28 -14.79 -3.81 -14.44
C ILE A 28 -15.91 -3.34 -13.52
N LYS A 29 -15.82 -2.09 -13.03
CA LYS A 29 -16.81 -1.49 -12.12
C LYS A 29 -18.22 -1.62 -12.69
N ASN A 30 -19.17 -2.08 -11.87
CA ASN A 30 -20.60 -2.10 -12.21
C ASN A 30 -21.20 -0.72 -11.93
N ASP A 31 -21.83 -0.11 -12.93
CA ASP A 31 -22.34 1.27 -12.90
C ASP A 31 -23.53 1.53 -11.94
N GLU A 32 -23.90 0.59 -11.06
CA GLU A 32 -24.94 0.83 -10.02
C GLU A 32 -24.39 1.25 -8.65
N THR A 33 -23.07 1.33 -8.51
CA THR A 33 -22.46 2.26 -7.55
C THR A 33 -21.49 3.13 -8.30
N ALA A 34 -22.03 4.20 -8.89
CA ALA A 34 -21.24 5.39 -9.15
C ALA A 34 -20.68 5.86 -7.79
N SER A 35 -19.55 5.29 -7.39
CA SER A 35 -18.61 5.98 -6.52
C SER A 35 -18.37 7.29 -7.22
N PRO A 36 -18.73 8.43 -6.61
CA PRO A 36 -18.49 9.72 -7.21
C PRO A 36 -17.02 9.74 -7.60
N MET A 37 -16.78 10.01 -8.89
CA MET A 37 -15.54 10.54 -9.40
C MET A 37 -14.86 11.31 -8.28
N ALA A 38 -13.68 10.82 -7.86
CA ALA A 38 -13.02 11.23 -6.64
C ALA A 38 -13.11 12.77 -6.52
N PRO A 39 -13.76 13.30 -5.46
CA PRO A 39 -13.78 14.74 -5.25
C PRO A 39 -12.32 15.23 -5.22
N PRO A 40 -12.03 16.46 -5.67
CA PRO A 40 -10.68 17.01 -5.63
C PRO A 40 -10.07 16.74 -4.25
N SER A 41 -8.85 16.21 -4.26
CA SER A 41 -8.22 15.69 -3.05
C SER A 41 -8.23 16.81 -2.00
N ARG A 42 -8.92 16.61 -0.87
CA ARG A 42 -9.03 17.66 0.16
C ARG A 42 -7.66 18.00 0.80
N TYR A 43 -6.58 17.31 0.39
CA TYR A 43 -5.19 17.58 0.75
C TYR A 43 -4.37 18.29 -0.36
N GLU A 44 -4.88 18.42 -1.60
CA GLU A 44 -4.31 19.35 -2.59
C GLU A 44 -4.46 20.81 -2.14
N ASP A 45 -5.60 21.15 -1.52
CA ASP A 45 -5.92 22.51 -1.12
C ASP A 45 -5.13 23.02 0.09
N ILE A 46 -4.40 22.17 0.82
CA ILE A 46 -3.69 22.61 2.03
C ILE A 46 -2.52 23.56 1.72
N HIS A 47 -1.96 23.55 0.50
CA HIS A 47 -0.86 24.46 0.14
C HIS A 47 -0.95 24.98 -1.30
N SER A 48 -2.04 25.67 -1.63
CA SER A 48 -2.12 26.51 -2.83
C SER A 48 -1.23 27.75 -2.66
N GLY A 49 0.03 27.67 -3.14
CA GLY A 49 0.90 28.85 -3.25
C GLY A 49 2.42 28.61 -3.23
N GLY A 50 2.90 27.40 -2.90
CA GLY A 50 4.35 27.13 -2.83
C GLY A 50 4.71 25.67 -3.10
N LYS A 51 5.96 25.43 -3.53
CA LYS A 51 6.50 24.07 -3.69
C LYS A 51 6.49 23.38 -2.31
N LYS A 52 5.64 22.35 -2.15
CA LYS A 52 5.65 21.47 -0.95
C LYS A 52 7.08 20.99 -0.71
N ARG A 53 7.51 20.98 0.55
CA ARG A 53 8.80 20.44 1.01
C ARG A 53 8.59 19.09 1.68
N ALA A 54 9.66 18.33 1.88
CA ALA A 54 9.67 17.05 2.58
C ALA A 54 8.82 16.99 3.86
N ILE A 55 8.89 18.04 4.69
CA ILE A 55 8.18 18.09 5.98
C ILE A 55 6.66 18.22 5.76
N ASP A 56 6.23 18.86 4.69
CA ASP A 56 4.81 19.04 4.39
C ASP A 56 4.17 17.68 4.06
N HIS A 57 4.88 16.84 3.29
CA HIS A 57 4.46 15.47 2.98
C HIS A 57 4.30 14.62 4.26
N HIS A 58 5.20 14.75 5.22
CA HIS A 58 5.07 14.07 6.52
C HIS A 58 3.89 14.57 7.34
N ARG A 59 3.67 15.88 7.38
CA ARG A 59 2.53 16.48 8.10
C ARG A 59 1.22 16.03 7.50
N ILE A 60 1.13 15.97 6.17
CA ILE A 60 -0.02 15.42 5.46
C ILE A 60 -0.22 13.96 5.85
N GLY A 61 0.83 13.13 5.77
CA GLY A 61 0.75 11.72 6.19
C GLY A 61 0.27 11.54 7.63
N PHE A 62 0.78 12.35 8.57
CA PHE A 62 0.34 12.34 9.96
C PHE A 62 -1.13 12.77 10.10
N ASN A 63 -1.53 13.88 9.47
CA ASN A 63 -2.88 14.40 9.56
C ASN A 63 -3.91 13.43 8.97
N VAL A 64 -3.65 12.88 7.78
CA VAL A 64 -4.52 11.89 7.14
C VAL A 64 -4.72 10.69 8.06
N ALA A 65 -3.62 10.15 8.60
CA ALA A 65 -3.69 8.96 9.44
C ALA A 65 -4.44 9.22 10.76
N MET A 66 -4.33 10.44 11.32
CA MET A 66 -5.04 10.83 12.54
C MET A 66 -6.51 11.19 12.29
N GLU A 67 -6.84 11.78 11.13
CA GLU A 67 -8.23 12.03 10.72
C GLU A 67 -8.98 10.72 10.47
N GLN A 68 -8.29 9.69 10.00
CA GLN A 68 -8.88 8.41 9.61
C GLN A 68 -8.12 7.23 10.23
N PRO A 69 -8.26 6.98 11.55
CA PRO A 69 -7.47 5.96 12.26
C PRO A 69 -7.74 4.52 11.77
N MET A 70 -8.81 4.28 11.01
CA MET A 70 -9.07 2.98 10.40
C MET A 70 -7.98 2.55 9.40
N VAL A 71 -7.15 3.47 8.88
CA VAL A 71 -5.99 3.14 8.03
C VAL A 71 -4.97 2.26 8.74
N PHE A 72 -4.93 2.27 10.08
CA PHE A 72 -4.04 1.42 10.88
C PHE A 72 -4.55 -0.01 11.05
N LEU A 73 -5.78 -0.32 10.60
CA LEU A 73 -6.39 -1.62 10.83
C LEU A 73 -5.59 -2.79 10.21
N PRO A 74 -5.16 -2.76 8.93
CA PRO A 74 -4.34 -3.83 8.35
C PRO A 74 -3.05 -4.12 9.13
N PRO A 75 -2.18 -3.14 9.44
CA PRO A 75 -0.93 -3.44 10.16
C PRO A 75 -1.17 -3.84 11.62
N ILE A 76 -2.23 -3.37 12.27
CA ILE A 76 -2.62 -3.84 13.61
C ILE A 76 -3.01 -5.32 13.56
N ILE A 77 -3.89 -5.71 12.62
CA ILE A 77 -4.31 -7.11 12.46
C ILE A 77 -3.11 -7.99 12.16
N SER A 78 -2.22 -7.54 11.27
CA SER A 78 -0.98 -8.26 10.92
C SER A 78 -0.09 -8.48 12.15
N GLY A 79 0.10 -7.44 12.97
CA GLY A 79 0.89 -7.53 14.20
C GLY A 79 0.28 -8.46 15.25
N VAL A 80 -1.04 -8.38 15.47
CA VAL A 80 -1.75 -9.26 16.41
C VAL A 80 -1.73 -10.71 15.94
N LEU A 81 -1.98 -10.97 14.65
CA LEU A 81 -1.92 -12.30 14.07
C LEU A 81 -0.52 -12.90 14.21
N GLY A 82 0.53 -12.13 13.87
CA GLY A 82 1.91 -12.56 14.00
C GLY A 82 2.27 -12.92 15.44
N PHE A 83 1.84 -12.12 16.42
CA PHE A 83 2.01 -12.42 17.84
C PHE A 83 1.30 -13.71 18.26
N LEU A 84 0.02 -13.87 17.90
CA LEU A 84 -0.76 -15.05 18.25
C LEU A 84 -0.18 -16.33 17.62
N VAL A 85 0.20 -16.28 16.34
CA VAL A 85 0.83 -17.40 15.65
C VAL A 85 2.16 -17.75 16.29
N SER A 86 3.03 -16.77 16.52
CA SER A 86 4.34 -16.98 17.17
C SER A 86 4.18 -17.57 18.58
N TYR A 87 3.29 -17.01 19.39
CA TYR A 87 2.99 -17.51 20.73
C TYR A 87 2.46 -18.95 20.69
N THR A 88 1.55 -19.26 19.77
CA THR A 88 0.98 -20.61 19.64
C THR A 88 2.04 -21.63 19.19
N LEU A 89 2.84 -21.28 18.18
CA LEU A 89 3.88 -22.14 17.62
C LEU A 89 5.04 -22.41 18.59
N THR A 90 5.30 -21.52 19.55
CA THR A 90 6.35 -21.68 20.56
C THR A 90 5.89 -22.45 21.80
N ASN A 91 4.62 -22.34 22.18
CA ASN A 91 4.09 -22.95 23.40
C ASN A 91 3.38 -24.29 23.16
N ILE A 92 3.09 -24.65 21.91
CA ILE A 92 2.45 -25.92 21.55
C ILE A 92 3.42 -26.70 20.66
N ASN A 93 3.64 -27.97 20.97
CA ASN A 93 4.37 -28.88 20.09
C ASN A 93 3.47 -29.31 18.92
N VAL A 94 3.29 -28.40 17.97
CA VAL A 94 2.70 -28.71 16.67
C VAL A 94 3.79 -29.35 15.81
N GLY A 95 3.57 -30.57 15.34
CA GLY A 95 4.57 -31.28 14.53
C GLY A 95 5.06 -30.44 13.35
N ALA A 96 6.29 -30.68 12.88
CA ALA A 96 6.98 -29.82 11.92
C ALA A 96 6.16 -29.45 10.68
N LEU A 97 5.32 -30.36 10.17
CA LEU A 97 4.45 -30.11 9.03
C LEU A 97 3.36 -29.07 9.32
N LEU A 98 2.72 -29.12 10.50
CA LEU A 98 1.72 -28.12 10.88
C LEU A 98 2.38 -26.77 11.19
N PHE A 99 3.57 -26.80 11.82
CA PHE A 99 4.36 -25.60 12.05
C PHE A 99 4.65 -24.85 10.74
N THR A 100 5.10 -25.55 9.70
CA THR A 100 5.42 -24.92 8.41
C THR A 100 4.18 -24.41 7.70
N ILE A 101 3.07 -25.15 7.72
CA ILE A 101 1.80 -24.71 7.10
C ILE A 101 1.26 -23.45 7.79
N ILE A 102 1.21 -23.43 9.12
CA ILE A 102 0.70 -22.28 9.87
C ILE A 102 1.62 -21.07 9.65
N GLY A 103 2.93 -21.26 9.74
CA GLY A 103 3.91 -20.20 9.54
C GLY A 103 3.83 -19.60 8.14
N THR A 104 3.80 -20.42 7.09
CA THR A 104 3.69 -19.95 5.69
C THR A 104 2.36 -19.26 5.42
N THR A 105 1.25 -19.78 5.95
CA THR A 105 -0.08 -19.14 5.83
C THR A 105 -0.08 -17.76 6.49
N SER A 106 0.51 -17.62 7.68
CA SER A 106 0.66 -16.33 8.36
C SER A 106 1.49 -15.34 7.56
N LEU A 107 2.54 -15.80 6.88
CA LEU A 107 3.36 -14.94 6.01
C LEU A 107 2.56 -14.43 4.81
N ILE A 108 1.80 -15.31 4.15
CA ILE A 108 0.93 -14.92 3.01
C ILE A 108 -0.12 -13.90 3.46
N PHE A 109 -0.74 -14.11 4.62
CA PHE A 109 -1.73 -13.18 5.14
C PHE A 109 -1.12 -11.82 5.50
N SER A 110 0.05 -11.82 6.13
CA SER A 110 0.80 -10.59 6.48
C SER A 110 1.20 -9.82 5.22
N PHE A 111 1.58 -10.53 4.16
CA PHE A 111 1.86 -9.96 2.84
C PHE A 111 0.64 -9.24 2.26
N ILE A 112 -0.51 -9.90 2.24
CA ILE A 112 -1.77 -9.30 1.75
C ILE A 112 -2.11 -8.04 2.55
N LEU A 113 -2.03 -8.11 3.88
CA LEU A 113 -2.33 -6.97 4.76
C LEU A 113 -1.36 -5.80 4.57
N ASN A 114 -0.11 -6.05 4.19
CA ASN A 114 0.84 -4.98 3.91
C ASN A 114 0.39 -4.14 2.70
N PHE A 115 -0.03 -4.79 1.62
CA PHE A 115 -0.55 -4.08 0.45
C PHE A 115 -1.93 -3.48 0.69
N ALA A 116 -2.80 -4.17 1.45
CA ALA A 116 -4.08 -3.60 1.88
C ALA A 116 -3.87 -2.32 2.71
N SER A 117 -2.79 -2.25 3.50
CA SER A 117 -2.41 -1.02 4.20
C SER A 117 -2.10 0.14 3.25
N THR A 118 -1.40 -0.12 2.16
CA THR A 118 -1.10 0.89 1.14
C THR A 118 -2.36 1.31 0.38
N ASP A 119 -3.24 0.37 0.08
CA ASP A 119 -4.52 0.61 -0.59
C ASP A 119 -5.47 1.46 0.28
N MET A 120 -5.63 1.09 1.55
CA MET A 120 -6.37 1.91 2.52
C MET A 120 -5.72 3.27 2.76
N SER A 121 -4.39 3.38 2.66
CA SER A 121 -3.69 4.68 2.75
C SER A 121 -4.01 5.59 1.56
N ARG A 122 -4.14 5.02 0.35
CA ARG A 122 -4.64 5.74 -0.83
C ARG A 122 -6.07 6.21 -0.59
N ASP A 123 -6.93 5.32 -0.12
CA ASP A 123 -8.35 5.64 0.05
C ASP A 123 -8.53 6.72 1.12
N ALA A 124 -7.76 6.65 2.22
CA ALA A 124 -7.70 7.71 3.22
C ALA A 124 -7.23 9.05 2.61
N TYR A 125 -6.14 9.02 1.84
CA TYR A 125 -5.60 10.21 1.18
C TYR A 125 -6.64 10.90 0.27
N TYR A 126 -7.44 10.12 -0.47
CA TYR A 126 -8.53 10.62 -1.32
C TYR A 126 -9.87 10.81 -0.60
N LYS A 127 -9.94 10.63 0.73
CA LYS A 127 -11.17 10.69 1.54
C LYS A 127 -12.28 9.76 1.04
N GLN A 128 -11.88 8.61 0.51
CA GLN A 128 -12.76 7.51 0.14
C GLN A 128 -13.14 6.67 1.37
N PRO A 129 -14.24 5.90 1.33
CA PRO A 129 -14.60 5.00 2.41
C PRO A 129 -13.49 3.96 2.65
N LEU A 130 -13.17 3.72 3.92
CA LEU A 130 -12.14 2.77 4.34
C LEU A 130 -12.78 1.40 4.57
N ASP A 131 -12.57 0.49 3.63
CA ASP A 131 -13.08 -0.89 3.70
C ASP A 131 -11.93 -1.90 3.55
N LEU A 132 -11.59 -2.57 4.64
CA LEU A 132 -10.54 -3.57 4.65
C LEU A 132 -10.87 -4.77 3.75
N GLY A 133 -12.14 -5.18 3.70
CA GLY A 133 -12.57 -6.31 2.88
C GLY A 133 -12.36 -6.03 1.41
N GLN A 134 -12.74 -4.83 0.96
CA GLN A 134 -12.52 -4.36 -0.40
C GLN A 134 -11.02 -4.29 -0.75
N SER A 135 -10.20 -3.73 0.13
CA SER A 135 -8.74 -3.70 -0.08
C SER A 135 -8.13 -5.10 -0.14
N ILE A 136 -8.56 -6.04 0.72
CA ILE A 136 -8.10 -7.44 0.66
C ILE A 136 -8.52 -8.09 -0.66
N GLU A 137 -9.78 -7.92 -1.09
CA GLU A 137 -10.28 -8.49 -2.34
C GLU A 137 -9.50 -7.97 -3.54
N TYR A 138 -9.22 -6.67 -3.58
CA TYR A 138 -8.38 -6.06 -4.62
C TYR A 138 -6.98 -6.68 -4.68
N ILE A 139 -6.30 -6.84 -3.53
CA ILE A 139 -4.97 -7.45 -3.48
C ILE A 139 -4.99 -8.93 -3.86
N VAL A 140 -6.00 -9.68 -3.41
CA VAL A 140 -6.17 -11.10 -3.77
C VAL A 140 -6.46 -11.26 -5.27
N GLY A 141 -7.27 -10.38 -5.86
CA GLY A 141 -7.54 -10.38 -7.31
C GLY A 141 -6.29 -10.15 -8.16
N ARG A 142 -5.31 -9.41 -7.63
CA ARG A 142 -4.01 -9.12 -8.28
C ARG A 142 -2.84 -9.87 -7.63
N PHE A 143 -3.11 -10.97 -6.92
CA PHE A 143 -2.13 -11.64 -6.06
C PHE A 143 -0.82 -11.96 -6.78
N PHE A 144 -0.88 -12.54 -7.98
CA PHE A 144 0.31 -12.92 -8.74
C PHE A 144 1.16 -11.71 -9.15
N THR A 145 0.53 -10.60 -9.55
CA THR A 145 1.22 -9.36 -9.89
C THR A 145 2.01 -8.83 -8.70
N PHE A 146 1.38 -8.81 -7.51
CA PHE A 146 2.06 -8.39 -6.29
C PHE A 146 3.17 -9.34 -5.86
N VAL A 147 2.99 -10.66 -5.99
CA VAL A 147 4.05 -11.64 -5.66
C VAL A 147 5.27 -11.48 -6.58
N ILE A 148 5.06 -11.34 -7.90
CA ILE A 148 6.14 -11.09 -8.85
C ILE A 148 6.85 -9.77 -8.52
N ALA A 149 6.08 -8.73 -8.21
CA ALA A 149 6.62 -7.44 -7.80
C ALA A 149 7.41 -7.50 -6.49
N ALA A 150 6.97 -8.31 -5.53
CA ALA A 150 7.68 -8.52 -4.27
C ALA A 150 9.02 -9.23 -4.46
N VAL A 151 9.08 -10.25 -5.32
CA VAL A 151 10.33 -10.94 -5.64
C VAL A 151 11.31 -9.99 -6.33
N PHE A 152 10.84 -9.26 -7.36
CA PHE A 152 11.66 -8.30 -8.08
C PHE A 152 12.11 -7.14 -7.19
N GLY A 153 11.19 -6.54 -6.43
CA GLY A 153 11.50 -5.49 -5.46
C GLY A 153 12.47 -5.96 -4.39
N GLY A 154 12.32 -7.21 -3.91
CA GLY A 154 13.25 -7.86 -2.99
C GLY A 154 14.66 -7.92 -3.55
N LEU A 155 14.82 -8.37 -4.80
CA LEU A 155 16.12 -8.40 -5.48
C LEU A 155 16.73 -7.01 -5.65
N LEU A 156 15.95 -6.00 -6.01
CA LEU A 156 16.44 -4.63 -6.13
C LEU A 156 16.85 -4.03 -4.77
N SER A 157 16.09 -4.34 -3.71
CA SER A 157 16.31 -3.83 -2.36
C SER A 157 17.58 -4.35 -1.68
N ILE A 158 18.23 -5.39 -2.24
CA ILE A 158 19.58 -5.83 -1.82
C ILE A 158 20.56 -4.65 -1.87
N THR A 159 20.37 -3.74 -2.83
CA THR A 159 21.12 -2.48 -2.87
C THR A 159 20.36 -1.41 -2.10
N VAL A 160 20.98 -0.86 -1.05
CA VAL A 160 20.38 0.21 -0.23
C VAL A 160 19.93 1.41 -1.08
N ILE A 161 20.64 1.68 -2.18
CA ILE A 161 20.36 2.79 -3.10
C ILE A 161 19.01 2.64 -3.83
N LEU A 162 18.59 1.41 -4.15
CA LEU A 162 17.33 1.17 -4.88
C LEU A 162 16.13 0.95 -3.96
N MET A 163 16.33 0.88 -2.64
CA MET A 163 15.22 0.77 -1.68
C MET A 163 14.12 1.83 -1.90
N PRO A 164 14.42 3.12 -2.13
CA PRO A 164 13.36 4.13 -2.33
C PRO A 164 12.57 3.90 -3.63
N VAL A 165 13.25 3.41 -4.68
CA VAL A 165 12.60 3.05 -5.94
C VAL A 165 11.57 1.94 -5.70
N VAL A 166 11.92 0.92 -4.93
CA VAL A 166 11.03 -0.20 -4.60
C VAL A 166 9.82 0.27 -3.78
N LEU A 167 10.02 1.17 -2.81
CA LEU A 167 8.92 1.74 -2.02
C LEU A 167 7.93 2.51 -2.92
N PHE A 168 8.44 3.38 -3.80
CA PHE A 168 7.59 4.07 -4.77
C PHE A 168 6.93 3.13 -5.75
N MET A 169 7.62 2.10 -6.23
CA MET A 169 7.06 1.11 -7.14
C MET A 169 5.80 0.48 -6.55
N PHE A 170 5.84 0.03 -5.29
CA PHE A 170 4.65 -0.54 -4.65
C PHE A 170 3.53 0.47 -4.43
N VAL A 171 3.87 1.69 -4.01
CA VAL A 171 2.88 2.78 -3.87
C VAL A 171 2.21 3.05 -5.22
N ILE A 172 2.98 3.16 -6.30
CA ILE A 172 2.47 3.44 -7.64
C ILE A 172 1.63 2.28 -8.19
N MET A 173 2.05 1.03 -7.99
CA MET A 173 1.26 -0.14 -8.40
C MET A 173 -0.13 -0.17 -7.77
N VAL A 174 -0.24 0.30 -6.52
CA VAL A 174 -1.51 0.40 -5.80
C VAL A 174 -2.29 1.63 -6.23
N LEU A 175 -1.65 2.79 -6.37
CA LEU A 175 -2.29 4.05 -6.74
C LEU A 175 -2.82 4.07 -8.16
N ASP A 176 -2.01 3.64 -9.12
CA ASP A 176 -2.33 3.69 -10.55
C ASP A 176 -2.88 2.36 -11.09
N GLU A 177 -2.99 1.35 -10.24
CA GLU A 177 -3.42 -0.01 -10.61
C GLU A 177 -2.57 -0.65 -11.74
N THR A 178 -1.31 -0.23 -11.90
CA THR A 178 -0.42 -0.70 -12.99
C THR A 178 0.40 -1.92 -12.62
N ASP A 179 1.00 -2.54 -13.63
CA ASP A 179 1.98 -3.60 -13.46
C ASP A 179 3.35 -3.07 -13.00
N ILE A 180 4.24 -4.02 -12.73
CA ILE A 180 5.56 -3.76 -12.14
C ILE A 180 6.46 -2.87 -13.01
N MET A 181 6.47 -3.07 -14.32
CA MET A 181 7.41 -2.39 -15.21
C MET A 181 7.07 -0.90 -15.32
N ASP A 182 5.78 -0.60 -15.52
CA ASP A 182 5.27 0.78 -15.57
C ASP A 182 5.50 1.48 -14.22
N ALA A 183 5.25 0.78 -13.11
CA ALA A 183 5.46 1.32 -11.78
C ALA A 183 6.95 1.58 -11.49
N PHE A 184 7.85 0.71 -11.95
CA PHE A 184 9.29 0.88 -11.79
C PHE A 184 9.81 2.11 -12.55
N GLU A 185 9.38 2.29 -13.81
CA GLU A 185 9.76 3.46 -14.59
C GLU A 185 9.26 4.75 -13.93
N LYS A 186 7.99 4.79 -13.55
CA LYS A 186 7.41 5.93 -12.81
C LYS A 186 8.14 6.19 -11.48
N ALA A 187 8.50 5.14 -10.74
CA ALA A 187 9.24 5.27 -9.48
C ALA A 187 10.62 5.91 -9.67
N ILE A 188 11.35 5.54 -10.73
CA ILE A 188 12.63 6.19 -11.06
C ILE A 188 12.43 7.66 -11.40
N ASN A 189 11.41 7.99 -12.19
CA ASN A 189 11.13 9.37 -12.60
C ASN A 189 10.78 10.26 -11.39
N VAL A 190 9.94 9.75 -10.49
CA VAL A 190 9.57 10.43 -9.24
C VAL A 190 10.80 10.61 -8.36
N LEU A 191 11.61 9.56 -8.16
CA LEU A 191 12.81 9.64 -7.34
C LEU A 191 13.83 10.65 -7.88
N ARG A 192 14.00 10.73 -9.21
CA ARG A 192 14.90 11.71 -9.84
C ARG A 192 14.39 13.14 -9.67
N ALA A 193 13.08 13.37 -9.80
CA ALA A 193 12.48 14.69 -9.71
C ALA A 193 12.40 15.22 -8.27
N GLU A 194 12.09 14.35 -7.31
CA GLU A 194 11.82 14.70 -5.91
C GLU A 194 12.90 14.18 -4.94
N LEU A 195 14.13 13.92 -5.42
CA LEU A 195 15.20 13.27 -4.66
C LEU A 195 15.45 13.91 -3.28
N SER A 196 15.41 15.24 -3.21
CA SER A 196 15.62 15.98 -1.95
C SER A 196 14.55 15.64 -0.91
N ASP A 197 13.29 15.57 -1.32
CA ASP A 197 12.18 15.34 -0.39
C ASP A 197 12.16 13.89 0.07
N VAL A 198 12.45 12.96 -0.85
CA VAL A 198 12.60 11.53 -0.55
C VAL A 198 13.75 11.27 0.42
N LEU A 199 14.91 11.91 0.21
CA LEU A 199 16.08 11.74 1.09
C LEU A 199 15.76 12.17 2.52
N VAL A 200 15.11 13.33 2.69
CA VAL A 200 14.72 13.82 4.02
C VAL A 200 13.74 12.86 4.68
N LEU A 201 12.76 12.34 3.93
CA LEU A 201 11.78 11.39 4.44
C LEU A 201 12.44 10.09 4.92
N ILE A 202 13.45 9.60 4.21
CA ILE A 202 14.25 8.44 4.63
C ILE A 202 15.06 8.74 5.89
N VAL A 203 15.69 9.92 5.98
CA VAL A 203 16.44 10.29 7.19
C VAL A 203 15.52 10.38 8.40
N VAL A 204 14.33 10.99 8.24
CA VAL A 204 13.33 11.08 9.31
C VAL A 204 12.85 9.70 9.72
N SER A 205 12.61 8.77 8.78
CA SER A 205 12.16 7.41 9.11
C SER A 205 13.23 6.61 9.86
N ILE A 206 14.51 6.75 9.49
CA ILE A 206 15.63 6.12 10.20
C ILE A 206 15.71 6.64 11.64
N VAL A 207 15.64 7.97 11.83
CA VAL A 207 15.67 8.58 13.17
C VAL A 207 14.48 8.12 14.01
N ALA A 208 13.27 8.11 13.44
CA ALA A 208 12.07 7.63 14.13
C ALA A 208 12.22 6.17 14.58
N SER A 209 12.72 5.30 13.69
CA SER A 209 12.96 3.88 14.00
C SER A 209 13.97 3.70 15.14
N LEU A 210 15.07 4.47 15.14
CA LEU A 210 16.05 4.45 16.23
C LEU A 210 15.44 4.85 17.56
N VAL A 211 14.61 5.90 17.59
CA VAL A 211 13.94 6.38 18.82
C VAL A 211 12.92 5.34 19.32
N ILE A 212 12.13 4.76 18.42
CA ILE A 212 11.13 3.73 18.76
C ILE A 212 11.80 2.47 19.32
N GLY A 213 13.00 2.13 18.86
CA GLY A 213 13.77 0.99 19.37
C GLY A 213 14.09 1.06 20.87
N TYR A 214 14.11 2.26 21.47
CA TYR A 214 14.30 2.43 22.92
C TYR A 214 13.03 2.20 23.75
N VAL A 215 11.87 1.95 23.13
CA VAL A 215 10.58 1.68 23.80
C VAL A 215 10.21 0.20 23.67
N PRO A 216 10.62 -0.67 24.61
CA PRO A 216 10.58 -2.12 24.43
C PRO A 216 9.16 -2.72 24.34
N LEU A 217 8.15 -2.09 24.97
CA LEU A 217 6.81 -2.67 25.08
C LEU A 217 5.90 -2.39 23.89
N PHE A 218 6.10 -1.28 23.16
CA PHE A 218 5.18 -0.80 22.12
C PHE A 218 5.87 -0.60 20.77
N SER A 219 7.12 -1.06 20.61
CA SER A 219 7.92 -0.80 19.41
C SER A 219 7.26 -1.31 18.12
N SER A 220 6.62 -2.48 18.14
CA SER A 220 5.93 -3.04 16.96
C SER A 220 4.75 -2.16 16.52
N LEU A 221 3.91 -1.73 17.45
CA LEU A 221 2.75 -0.89 17.17
C LEU A 221 3.17 0.51 16.70
N LEU A 222 4.17 1.10 17.36
CA LEU A 222 4.74 2.39 16.97
C LEU A 222 5.36 2.35 15.57
N ASN A 223 6.07 1.27 15.23
CA ASN A 223 6.60 1.07 13.88
C ASN A 223 5.49 0.98 12.83
N SER A 224 4.39 0.28 13.13
CA SER A 224 3.22 0.24 12.24
C SER A 224 2.63 1.63 11.99
N ILE A 225 2.54 2.46 13.03
CA ILE A 225 2.05 3.84 12.89
C ILE A 225 2.98 4.65 11.96
N VAL A 226 4.29 4.58 12.19
CA VAL A 226 5.27 5.29 11.35
C VAL A 226 5.21 4.81 9.91
N ASN A 227 5.09 3.50 9.67
CA ASN A 227 5.03 2.94 8.33
C ASN A 227 3.80 3.43 7.53
N VAL A 228 2.64 3.53 8.18
CA VAL A 228 1.44 4.08 7.53
C VAL A 228 1.60 5.57 7.20
N ILE A 229 2.13 6.36 8.13
CA ILE A 229 2.39 7.79 7.91
C ILE A 229 3.37 7.98 6.75
N LEU A 230 4.43 7.16 6.70
CA LEU A 230 5.39 7.17 5.59
C LEU A 230 4.73 6.76 4.27
N GLY A 231 3.89 5.72 4.27
CA GLY A 231 3.14 5.28 3.10
C GLY A 231 2.28 6.40 2.52
N ILE A 232 1.53 7.12 3.37
CA ILE A 232 0.73 8.27 2.93
C ILE A 232 1.61 9.43 2.44
N ALA A 233 2.75 9.69 3.09
CA ALA A 233 3.68 10.72 2.64
C ALA A 233 4.27 10.38 1.26
N PHE A 234 4.60 9.11 0.99
CA PHE A 234 5.00 8.66 -0.35
C PHE A 234 3.88 8.81 -1.38
N ILE A 235 2.63 8.53 -1.00
CA ILE A 235 1.45 8.78 -1.84
C ILE A 235 1.37 10.28 -2.21
N ASP A 236 1.47 11.18 -1.22
CA ASP A 236 1.40 12.63 -1.47
C ASP A 236 2.55 13.13 -2.36
N ILE A 237 3.78 12.62 -2.18
CA ILE A 237 4.91 12.93 -3.07
C ILE A 237 4.59 12.50 -4.51
N TYR A 238 4.12 11.26 -4.69
CA TYR A 238 3.81 10.73 -6.00
C TYR A 238 2.69 11.52 -6.69
N VAL A 239 1.60 11.79 -5.99
CA VAL A 239 0.45 12.56 -6.53
C VAL A 239 0.88 13.98 -6.86
N THR A 240 1.66 14.62 -5.97
CA THR A 240 2.20 15.96 -6.22
C THR A 240 3.10 15.98 -7.45
N HIS A 241 3.91 14.95 -7.67
CA HIS A 241 4.75 14.82 -8.85
C HIS A 241 3.92 14.61 -10.13
N LYS A 242 2.91 13.75 -10.08
CA LYS A 242 2.01 13.43 -11.21
C LYS A 242 1.24 14.66 -11.71
N ASN A 243 0.97 15.63 -10.82
CA ASN A 243 0.20 16.83 -11.13
C ASN A 243 1.06 18.04 -11.55
N ARG A 244 2.40 17.92 -11.62
CA ARG A 244 3.31 18.95 -12.12
C ARG A 244 3.53 18.83 -13.62
#